data_AF-A0A954BU26-F1
#
_entry.id   AF-A0A954BU26-F1
#
_cell.length_a   1.000
_cell.length_b   1.000
_cell.length_c   1.000
_cell.angle_alpha   90.00
_cell.angle_beta   90.00
_cell.angle_gamma   90.00
#
_symmetry.space_group_name_H-M   'P 1'
#
loop_
_entity.id
_entity.type
_entity.pdbx_description
1 polymer ?
#
loop_
_entity_poly.entity_id
_entity_poly.type
_entity_poly.pdbx_seq_one_letter_code
_entity_poly.pdbx_strand_id
1 'polypeptide(L)'
;MRRALIPLSLCIALALLAGCTATSVTLSFEAIKPVNQLGEDGTGDSRVVEVRIYQLKDDAKFKDATVDSLWTDAEGALGDSLIEVKLGESIFPEDKDQAEGKQITIDPLDASTKFIGILALFSSSDDGERKVVVPLDQADGVLFELTGYHIVVKSE
;
A
#
# COMPACT_ATOMS: atom_id res chain seq x y z
N MET A 1 -24.54 -55.45 -35.53
CA MET A 1 -24.86 -54.65 -34.32
C MET A 1 -24.24 -55.30 -33.08
N ARG A 2 -23.08 -54.81 -32.61
CA ARG A 2 -22.66 -54.85 -31.19
C ARG A 2 -21.68 -53.68 -30.99
N ARG A 3 -22.12 -52.65 -30.27
CA ARG A 3 -21.32 -51.50 -29.84
C ARG A 3 -20.49 -51.95 -28.64
N ALA A 4 -19.17 -51.80 -28.68
CA ALA A 4 -18.31 -51.98 -27.52
C ALA A 4 -17.75 -50.62 -27.10
N LEU A 5 -17.87 -50.35 -25.80
CA LEU A 5 -17.75 -49.08 -25.12
C LEU A 5 -16.30 -48.57 -25.06
N ILE A 6 -16.18 -47.25 -25.17
CA ILE A 6 -15.00 -46.41 -24.93
C ILE A 6 -14.69 -46.39 -23.43
N PRO A 7 -13.40 -46.47 -23.00
CA PRO A 7 -12.96 -45.80 -21.79
C PRO A 7 -12.13 -44.57 -22.19
N LEU A 8 -12.79 -43.43 -22.11
CA LEU A 8 -12.20 -42.10 -22.20
C LEU A 8 -11.42 -41.90 -20.90
N SER A 9 -10.17 -42.34 -20.87
CA SER A 9 -9.28 -42.16 -19.74
C SER A 9 -8.90 -40.68 -19.65
N LEU A 10 -9.71 -39.94 -18.89
CA LEU A 10 -9.56 -38.53 -18.55
C LEU A 10 -8.35 -38.37 -17.60
N CYS A 11 -7.16 -38.20 -18.17
CA CYS A 11 -5.99 -37.77 -17.41
C CYS A 11 -6.20 -36.30 -16.99
N ILE A 12 -6.62 -36.14 -15.74
CA ILE A 12 -6.76 -34.88 -15.01
C ILE A 12 -5.43 -34.12 -15.10
N ALA A 13 -5.45 -33.00 -15.83
CA ALA A 13 -4.38 -32.01 -15.82
C ALA A 13 -4.35 -31.35 -14.44
N LEU A 14 -3.39 -31.74 -13.60
CA LEU A 14 -3.02 -31.02 -12.40
C LEU A 14 -2.36 -29.71 -12.85
N ALA A 15 -3.15 -28.65 -12.97
CA ALA A 15 -2.64 -27.29 -13.12
C ALA A 15 -1.92 -26.92 -11.82
N LEU A 16 -0.59 -27.05 -11.83
CA LEU A 16 0.29 -26.44 -10.86
C LEU A 16 0.06 -24.92 -10.93
N LEU A 17 -0.71 -24.40 -9.98
CA LEU A 17 -0.71 -22.98 -9.66
C LEU A 17 0.72 -22.62 -9.28
N ALA A 18 1.44 -22.01 -10.22
CA ALA A 18 2.69 -21.33 -9.93
C ALA A 18 2.34 -20.18 -8.97
N GLY A 19 2.48 -20.42 -7.68
CA GLY A 19 2.48 -19.37 -6.68
C GLY A 19 3.70 -18.51 -6.95
N CYS A 20 3.51 -17.42 -7.67
CA CYS A 20 4.52 -16.38 -7.80
C CYS A 20 4.69 -15.77 -6.41
N THR A 21 5.64 -16.28 -5.62
CA THR A 21 6.11 -15.57 -4.42
C THR A 21 6.90 -14.37 -4.92
N ALA A 22 6.20 -13.25 -5.12
CA ALA A 22 6.84 -11.96 -5.36
C ALA A 22 7.80 -11.70 -4.19
N THR A 23 9.08 -11.52 -4.50
CA THR A 23 10.12 -11.24 -3.50
C THR A 23 10.24 -9.74 -3.21
N SER A 24 9.57 -8.92 -4.00
CA SER A 24 9.49 -7.48 -3.86
C SER A 24 8.16 -6.96 -4.38
N VAL A 25 7.82 -5.73 -4.00
CA VAL A 25 6.68 -4.98 -4.55
C VAL A 25 7.10 -3.54 -4.77
N THR A 26 6.71 -2.94 -5.89
CA THR A 26 6.98 -1.53 -6.17
C THR A 26 5.72 -0.71 -6.02
N LEU A 27 5.79 0.31 -5.19
CA LEU A 27 4.70 1.24 -4.90
C LEU A 27 5.01 2.58 -5.57
N SER A 28 4.01 3.23 -6.14
CA SER A 28 4.14 4.55 -6.74
C SER A 28 3.49 5.59 -5.85
N PHE A 29 4.12 6.74 -5.69
CA PHE A 29 3.62 7.86 -4.90
C PHE A 29 3.67 9.14 -5.70
N GLU A 30 2.64 9.96 -5.59
CA GLU A 30 2.66 11.34 -6.09
C GLU A 30 2.19 12.24 -4.94
N ALA A 31 2.80 13.40 -4.76
CA ALA A 31 2.27 14.40 -3.83
C ALA A 31 1.82 15.62 -4.63
N ILE A 32 0.52 15.73 -4.88
CA ILE A 32 -0.04 16.72 -5.80
C ILE A 32 -0.45 17.98 -5.05
N LYS A 33 0.14 19.11 -5.41
CA LYS A 33 -0.20 20.42 -4.82
C LYS A 33 -1.67 20.78 -5.08
N PRO A 34 -2.38 21.37 -4.09
CA PRO A 34 -1.93 21.66 -2.74
C PRO A 34 -1.85 20.41 -1.85
N VAL A 35 -0.75 20.24 -1.10
CA VAL A 35 -0.53 19.10 -0.20
C VAL A 35 0.27 19.49 1.05
N ASN A 36 -0.17 19.02 2.22
CA ASN A 36 0.50 19.17 3.51
C ASN A 36 0.95 20.60 3.84
N GLN A 37 0.07 21.58 3.66
CA GLN A 37 0.40 22.99 3.82
C GLN A 37 0.53 23.38 5.31
N LEU A 38 1.39 24.36 5.61
CA LEU A 38 1.40 25.01 6.94
C LEU A 38 0.65 26.33 6.87
N GLY A 39 -0.54 26.36 7.48
CA GLY A 39 -1.35 27.57 7.61
C GLY A 39 -2.77 27.22 8.06
N GLU A 40 -3.42 28.11 8.81
CA GLU A 40 -4.86 28.02 8.99
C GLU A 40 -5.54 28.12 7.61
N ASP A 41 -6.60 27.35 7.39
CA ASP A 41 -7.42 27.37 6.16
C ASP A 41 -6.70 27.00 4.84
N GLY A 42 -5.54 26.33 4.87
CA GLY A 42 -4.90 25.80 3.65
C GLY A 42 -4.19 26.83 2.78
N THR A 43 -3.79 27.98 3.34
CA THR A 43 -3.15 29.08 2.59
C THR A 43 -1.61 29.00 2.55
N GLY A 44 -1.01 27.90 3.01
CA GLY A 44 0.44 27.73 3.11
C GLY A 44 1.11 27.13 1.88
N ASP A 45 2.44 27.10 1.85
CA ASP A 45 3.18 26.36 0.82
C ASP A 45 3.03 24.85 1.05
N SER A 46 2.96 24.08 -0.05
CA SER A 46 2.93 22.63 0.04
C SER A 46 4.25 22.08 0.58
N ARG A 47 4.19 21.06 1.42
CA ARG A 47 5.36 20.48 2.08
C ARG A 47 5.51 18.99 1.81
N VAL A 48 6.75 18.53 1.93
CA VAL A 48 7.10 17.11 1.88
C VAL A 48 6.21 16.32 2.84
N VAL A 49 5.76 15.16 2.39
CA VAL A 49 5.03 14.19 3.22
C VAL A 49 5.95 13.01 3.46
N GLU A 50 6.17 12.66 4.73
CA GLU A 50 6.83 11.41 5.08
C GLU A 50 5.80 10.29 5.09
N VAL A 51 6.12 9.17 4.44
CA VAL A 51 5.31 7.95 4.48
C VAL A 51 6.02 6.84 5.24
N ARG A 52 5.23 6.03 5.93
CA ARG A 52 5.64 4.76 6.52
C ARG A 52 4.92 3.63 5.81
N ILE A 53 5.67 2.59 5.47
CA ILE A 53 5.17 1.45 4.68
C ILE A 53 5.29 0.20 5.54
N TYR A 54 4.18 -0.49 5.73
CA TYR A 54 4.02 -1.61 6.67
C TYR A 54 3.82 -2.90 5.88
N GLN A 55 4.68 -3.89 6.12
CA GLN A 55 4.43 -5.27 5.70
C GLN A 55 3.57 -5.95 6.75
N LEU A 56 2.40 -6.48 6.35
CA LEU A 56 1.38 -6.97 7.28
C LEU A 56 0.93 -8.40 6.93
N LYS A 57 0.73 -9.24 7.95
CA LYS A 57 0.09 -10.58 7.81
C LYS A 57 -1.44 -10.50 7.76
N ASP A 58 -1.99 -9.49 8.41
CA ASP A 58 -3.43 -9.22 8.58
C ASP A 58 -3.65 -7.71 8.68
N ASP A 59 -4.74 -7.21 8.12
CA ASP A 59 -5.01 -5.78 8.00
C ASP A 59 -5.99 -5.23 9.05
N ALA A 60 -6.65 -6.09 9.84
CA ALA A 60 -7.72 -5.66 10.75
C ALA A 60 -7.20 -4.68 11.81
N LYS A 61 -6.10 -5.04 12.48
CA LYS A 61 -5.48 -4.16 13.49
C LYS A 61 -4.97 -2.85 12.89
N PHE A 62 -4.48 -2.87 11.65
CA PHE A 62 -4.04 -1.64 10.97
C PHE A 62 -5.22 -0.72 10.66
N LYS A 63 -6.35 -1.29 10.23
CA LYS A 63 -7.61 -0.56 9.98
C LYS A 63 -8.22 -0.01 11.28
N ASP A 64 -8.08 -0.71 12.39
CA ASP A 64 -8.62 -0.26 13.68
C ASP A 64 -7.69 0.71 14.43
N ALA A 65 -6.37 0.64 14.20
CA ALA A 65 -5.39 1.47 14.89
C ALA A 65 -5.54 2.95 14.55
N THR A 66 -5.29 3.82 15.53
CA THR A 66 -5.25 5.27 15.30
C THR A 66 -3.96 5.67 14.57
N VAL A 67 -4.00 6.81 13.86
CA VAL A 67 -2.80 7.41 13.25
C VAL A 67 -1.69 7.61 14.30
N ASP A 68 -2.04 8.11 15.48
CA ASP A 68 -1.10 8.35 16.58
C ASP A 68 -0.42 7.04 17.02
N SER A 69 -1.21 5.98 17.27
CA SER A 69 -0.65 4.69 17.66
C SER A 69 0.26 4.07 16.59
N LEU A 70 -0.07 4.19 15.30
CA LEU A 70 0.79 3.72 14.21
C LEU A 70 2.08 4.56 14.09
N TRP A 71 2.02 5.83 14.46
CA TRP A 71 3.18 6.73 14.46
C TRP A 71 4.10 6.47 15.67
N THR A 72 3.56 6.37 16.87
CA THR A 72 4.38 6.32 18.09
C THR A 72 4.77 4.92 18.52
N ASP A 73 3.91 3.92 18.30
CA ASP A 73 4.10 2.54 18.78
C ASP A 73 3.40 1.52 17.85
N ALA A 74 3.93 1.40 16.63
CA ALA A 74 3.39 0.47 15.63
C ALA A 74 3.45 -1.00 16.11
N GLU A 75 4.50 -1.38 16.84
CA GLU A 75 4.66 -2.74 17.38
C GLU A 75 3.55 -3.06 18.40
N GLY A 76 3.27 -2.15 19.35
CA GLY A 76 2.18 -2.31 20.30
C GLY A 76 0.81 -2.30 19.64
N ALA A 77 0.60 -1.43 18.65
CA ALA A 77 -0.68 -1.30 17.94
C ALA A 77 -1.02 -2.54 17.09
N LEU A 78 -0.01 -3.12 16.43
CA LEU A 78 -0.22 -4.18 15.43
C LEU A 78 0.13 -5.58 15.97
N GLY A 79 1.06 -5.69 16.92
CA GLY A 79 1.57 -6.96 17.44
C GLY A 79 1.95 -7.92 16.31
N ASP A 80 1.49 -9.16 16.40
CA ASP A 80 1.81 -10.23 15.43
C ASP A 80 1.35 -9.96 13.98
N SER A 81 0.47 -8.97 13.76
CA SER A 81 0.04 -8.56 12.42
C SER A 81 1.16 -7.80 11.69
N LEU A 82 2.05 -7.12 12.39
CA LEU A 82 3.19 -6.42 11.82
C LEU A 82 4.33 -7.40 11.54
N ILE A 83 4.91 -7.29 10.34
CA ILE A 83 6.13 -8.00 9.96
C ILE A 83 7.30 -7.03 10.02
N GLU A 84 7.20 -5.95 9.25
CA GLU A 84 8.25 -4.95 9.11
C GLU A 84 7.63 -3.59 8.79
N VAL A 85 8.38 -2.55 9.15
CA VAL A 85 8.04 -1.17 8.80
C VAL A 85 9.24 -0.49 8.14
N LYS A 86 9.01 0.08 6.96
CA LYS A 86 9.95 0.98 6.29
C LYS A 86 9.58 2.42 6.65
N LEU A 87 10.51 3.13 7.29
CA LEU A 87 10.31 4.48 7.83
C LEU A 87 10.94 5.55 6.94
N GLY A 88 10.38 6.76 7.00
CA GLY A 88 11.07 7.99 6.59
C GLY A 88 11.13 8.23 5.09
N GLU A 89 10.23 7.64 4.31
CA GLU A 89 10.20 7.85 2.87
C GLU A 89 9.57 9.21 2.56
N SER A 90 10.39 10.15 2.08
CA SER A 90 9.94 11.50 1.71
C SER A 90 9.33 11.53 0.31
N ILE A 91 8.10 12.06 0.18
CA ILE A 91 7.42 12.34 -1.08
C ILE A 91 7.33 13.86 -1.26
N PHE A 92 7.90 14.38 -2.34
CA PHE A 92 8.02 15.81 -2.58
C PHE A 92 6.82 16.35 -3.36
N PRO A 93 6.30 17.56 -3.03
CA PRO A 93 5.17 18.15 -3.75
C PRO A 93 5.48 18.48 -5.20
N GLU A 94 4.58 18.08 -6.10
CA GLU A 94 4.65 18.24 -7.54
C GLU A 94 3.41 18.98 -8.06
N ASP A 95 3.57 19.70 -9.17
CA ASP A 95 2.44 20.28 -9.88
C ASP A 95 1.77 19.18 -10.72
N LYS A 96 0.42 19.15 -10.72
CA LYS A 96 -0.35 18.04 -11.30
C LYS A 96 0.00 17.72 -12.76
N ASP A 97 0.27 18.75 -13.56
CA ASP A 97 0.58 18.58 -14.98
C ASP A 97 2.06 18.19 -15.24
N GLN A 98 2.86 18.03 -14.18
CA GLN A 98 4.31 17.77 -14.22
C GLN A 98 4.74 16.68 -13.22
N ALA A 99 3.80 15.94 -12.63
CA ALA A 99 4.11 14.90 -11.67
C ALA A 99 4.85 13.74 -12.37
N GLU A 100 6.06 13.46 -11.89
CA GLU A 100 6.85 12.28 -12.28
C GLU A 100 6.63 11.14 -11.28
N GLY A 101 6.25 11.48 -10.05
CA GLY A 101 6.04 10.54 -8.97
C GLY A 101 7.35 9.93 -8.44
N LYS A 102 7.23 9.19 -7.35
CA LYS A 102 8.31 8.46 -6.70
C LYS A 102 7.94 6.98 -6.59
N GLN A 103 8.76 6.12 -7.16
CA GLN A 103 8.67 4.68 -6.96
C GLN A 103 9.48 4.24 -5.75
N ILE A 104 8.89 3.38 -4.93
CA ILE A 104 9.52 2.79 -3.76
C ILE A 104 9.34 1.28 -3.83
N THR A 105 10.45 0.58 -4.03
CA THR A 105 10.47 -0.88 -3.99
C THR A 105 10.70 -1.36 -2.55
N ILE A 106 9.82 -2.24 -2.09
CA ILE A 106 9.97 -2.98 -0.84
C ILE A 106 10.62 -4.31 -1.19
N ASP A 107 11.86 -4.48 -0.75
CA ASP A 107 12.70 -5.66 -0.96
C ASP A 107 13.67 -5.78 0.25
N PRO A 108 13.73 -6.92 0.95
CA PRO A 108 12.95 -8.14 0.72
C PRO A 108 11.50 -8.03 1.20
N LEU A 109 10.61 -8.70 0.48
CA LEU A 109 9.26 -8.98 0.94
C LEU A 109 9.26 -10.29 1.75
N ASP A 110 8.76 -10.23 2.98
CA ASP A 110 8.60 -11.44 3.78
C ASP A 110 7.51 -12.35 3.19
N ALA A 111 7.74 -13.66 3.22
CA ALA A 111 6.82 -14.64 2.64
C ALA A 111 5.45 -14.70 3.35
N SER A 112 5.34 -14.16 4.56
CA SER A 112 4.08 -14.06 5.30
C SER A 112 3.32 -12.75 5.04
N THR A 113 3.89 -11.81 4.29
CA THR A 113 3.23 -10.56 3.91
C THR A 113 2.03 -10.84 3.03
N LYS A 114 0.87 -10.28 3.41
CA LYS A 114 -0.39 -10.36 2.66
C LYS A 114 -0.96 -9.00 2.34
N PHE A 115 -0.54 -7.96 3.06
CA PHE A 115 -1.02 -6.60 2.86
C PHE A 115 0.13 -5.61 3.00
N ILE A 116 -0.01 -4.50 2.28
CA ILE A 116 0.85 -3.33 2.40
C ILE A 116 0.02 -2.19 3.00
N GLY A 117 0.37 -1.79 4.22
CA GLY A 117 -0.19 -0.62 4.88
C GLY A 117 0.65 0.63 4.56
N ILE A 118 0.00 1.76 4.34
CA ILE A 118 0.63 3.07 4.16
C ILE A 118 0.10 4.00 5.26
N LEU A 119 0.99 4.72 5.92
CA LEU A 119 0.66 5.86 6.77
C LEU A 119 1.36 7.10 6.22
N ALA A 120 0.60 8.14 5.89
CA ALA A 120 1.13 9.45 5.53
C ALA A 120 1.12 10.40 6.73
N LEU A 121 2.30 10.95 7.05
CA LEU A 121 2.53 11.82 8.18
C LEU A 121 2.29 13.28 7.79
N PHE A 122 1.01 13.61 7.54
CA PHE A 122 0.56 14.98 7.37
C PHE A 122 0.67 15.79 8.66
N SER A 123 0.89 17.10 8.53
CA SER A 123 0.97 18.06 9.64
C SER A 123 -0.39 18.42 10.24
N SER A 124 -1.48 18.14 9.52
CA SER A 124 -2.86 18.34 9.96
C SER A 124 -3.73 17.16 9.52
N SER A 125 -5.03 17.26 9.72
CA SER A 125 -6.04 16.34 9.21
C SER A 125 -7.17 17.10 8.54
N ASP A 126 -7.73 16.51 7.50
CA ASP A 126 -9.02 16.86 6.91
C ASP A 126 -9.99 15.67 7.06
N ASP A 127 -11.08 15.65 6.30
CA ASP A 127 -12.06 14.54 6.29
C ASP A 127 -11.56 13.29 5.55
N GLY A 128 -10.34 13.32 4.98
CA GLY A 128 -9.78 12.23 4.19
C GLY A 128 -8.91 11.26 5.00
N GLU A 129 -8.58 10.14 4.35
CA GLU A 129 -7.82 9.06 4.97
C GLU A 129 -6.32 9.36 5.01
N ARG A 130 -5.71 9.23 6.18
CA ARG A 130 -4.25 9.37 6.36
C ARG A 130 -3.50 8.05 6.34
N LYS A 131 -4.26 6.95 6.38
CA LYS A 131 -3.75 5.59 6.33
C LYS A 131 -4.60 4.77 5.38
N VAL A 132 -3.95 3.95 4.58
CA VAL A 132 -4.63 3.05 3.64
C VAL A 132 -3.94 1.70 3.66
N VAL A 133 -4.63 0.65 3.26
CA VAL A 133 -4.06 -0.70 3.18
C VAL A 133 -4.56 -1.37 1.91
N VAL A 134 -3.63 -2.01 1.20
CA VAL A 134 -3.92 -2.76 -0.04
C VAL A 134 -3.49 -4.21 0.11
N PRO A 135 -4.25 -5.17 -0.45
CA PRO A 135 -3.78 -6.55 -0.60
C PRO A 135 -2.47 -6.59 -1.40
N LEU A 136 -1.54 -7.46 -1.01
CA LEU A 136 -0.23 -7.59 -1.66
C LEU A 136 -0.36 -7.94 -3.16
N ASP A 137 -1.33 -8.77 -3.52
CA ASP A 137 -1.60 -9.17 -4.91
C ASP A 137 -2.10 -8.03 -5.80
N GLN A 138 -2.46 -6.91 -5.19
CA GLN A 138 -2.90 -5.69 -5.85
C GLN A 138 -1.90 -4.55 -5.65
N ALA A 139 -0.84 -4.72 -4.86
CA ALA A 139 0.00 -3.60 -4.42
C ALA A 139 1.05 -3.16 -5.46
N ASP A 140 1.47 -4.05 -6.35
CA ASP A 140 2.49 -3.74 -7.34
C ASP A 140 1.97 -2.72 -8.36
N GLY A 141 2.70 -1.62 -8.52
CA GLY A 141 2.35 -0.52 -9.42
C GLY A 141 1.27 0.42 -8.89
N VAL A 142 0.66 0.16 -7.72
CA VAL A 142 -0.39 1.03 -7.17
C VAL A 142 0.14 2.44 -6.95
N LEU A 143 -0.65 3.42 -7.38
CA LEU A 143 -0.38 4.82 -7.14
C LEU A 143 -1.13 5.31 -5.89
N PHE A 144 -0.36 5.82 -4.93
CA PHE A 144 -0.86 6.56 -3.78
C PHE A 144 -0.68 8.06 -4.04
N GLU A 145 -1.78 8.73 -4.39
CA GLU A 145 -1.81 10.18 -4.57
C GLU A 145 -2.02 10.85 -3.20
N LEU A 146 -1.06 11.67 -2.78
CA LEU A 146 -1.12 12.48 -1.56
C LEU A 146 -1.57 13.89 -1.96
N THR A 147 -2.70 14.35 -1.41
CA THR A 147 -3.23 15.69 -1.69
C THR A 147 -4.00 16.20 -0.47
N GLY A 148 -4.09 17.52 -0.30
CA GLY A 148 -4.61 18.10 0.95
C GLY A 148 -3.86 17.53 2.16
N TYR A 149 -4.58 16.84 3.04
CA TYR A 149 -4.01 16.09 4.17
C TYR A 149 -4.40 14.61 4.18
N HIS A 150 -4.62 14.01 3.01
CA HIS A 150 -5.05 12.63 2.86
C HIS A 150 -4.41 11.89 1.68
N ILE A 151 -4.64 10.58 1.63
CA ILE A 151 -4.18 9.63 0.61
C ILE A 151 -5.38 9.21 -0.24
N VAL A 152 -5.20 9.17 -1.55
CA VAL A 152 -6.12 8.55 -2.50
C VAL A 152 -5.40 7.39 -3.20
N VAL A 153 -5.98 6.19 -3.12
CA VAL A 153 -5.49 5.02 -3.86
C VAL A 153 -6.04 5.07 -5.28
N LYS A 154 -5.17 5.11 -6.28
CA LYS A 154 -5.53 5.00 -7.69
C LYS A 154 -5.19 3.58 -8.15
N SER A 155 -6.23 2.83 -8.50
CA SER A 155 -6.09 1.58 -9.26
C SER A 155 -6.08 1.91 -10.75
N GLU A 156 -5.08 1.41 -11.48
CA GLU A 156 -5.11 1.41 -12.96
C GLU A 156 -6.23 0.50 -13.50
#